data_AF-A0A6M1XSP2-F1
#
_entry.id   AF-A0A6M1XSP2-F1
#
_cell.length_a   1.000
_cell.length_b   1.000
_cell.length_c   1.000
_cell.angle_alpha   90.00
_cell.angle_beta   90.00
_cell.angle_gamma   90.00
#
_symmetry.space_group_name_H-M   'P 1'
#
loop_
_entity.id
_entity.type
_entity.pdbx_description
1 polymer ?
#
loop_
_entity_poly.entity_id
_entity_poly.type
_entity_poly.pdbx_seq_one_letter_code
_entity_poly.pdbx_strand_id
1 'polypeptide(L)'
;YDNPEHTAFKIINRYIRFVDKDDSKPRSDWKLNEEWAWFIGNNRERLKLTTKPEPYSFQRTLNWLSHQVAPTLKVAIKLDEINQTQVVKDILDHAKLTDRHKQILKQQSVKEQDVITTKK
;
A
#
# COMPACT_ATOMS: atom_id res chain seq x y z
N TYR A 1 17.15 7.41 -17.07
CA TYR A 1 16.29 6.65 -16.16
C TYR A 1 15.27 7.61 -15.58
N ASP A 2 14.00 7.22 -15.62
CA ASP A 2 12.82 8.08 -15.55
C ASP A 2 12.85 9.15 -14.46
N ASN A 3 12.36 10.34 -14.80
CA ASN A 3 11.94 11.34 -13.83
C ASN A 3 10.44 11.09 -13.54
N PRO A 4 10.08 10.19 -12.61
CA PRO A 4 8.70 9.84 -12.30
C PRO A 4 7.87 11.05 -11.87
N GLU A 5 8.48 12.04 -11.22
CA GLU A 5 7.83 13.31 -10.89
C GLU A 5 7.37 14.03 -12.15
N HIS A 6 8.26 14.19 -13.13
CA HIS A 6 7.92 14.85 -14.41
C HIS A 6 6.86 14.07 -15.20
N THR A 7 6.93 12.73 -15.22
CA THR A 7 5.91 11.90 -15.88
C THR A 7 4.55 12.03 -15.18
N ALA A 8 4.51 11.97 -13.85
CA ALA A 8 3.28 12.13 -13.07
C ALA A 8 2.65 13.51 -13.28
N PHE A 9 3.43 14.58 -13.20
CA PHE A 9 2.91 15.93 -13.41
C PHE A 9 2.52 16.21 -14.86
N LYS A 10 3.18 15.59 -15.84
CA LYS A 10 2.70 15.63 -17.24
C LYS A 10 1.33 14.99 -17.40
N ILE A 11 1.10 13.85 -16.76
CA ILE A 11 -0.22 13.19 -16.77
C ILE A 11 -1.25 14.07 -16.09
N ILE A 12 -0.97 14.58 -14.87
CA ILE A 12 -1.90 15.44 -14.13
C ILE A 12 -2.25 16.69 -14.96
N ASN A 13 -1.24 17.39 -15.50
CA ASN A 13 -1.44 18.64 -16.25
C ASN A 13 -2.18 18.43 -17.58
N ARG A 14 -2.19 17.20 -18.12
CA ARG A 14 -2.99 16.84 -19.29
C ARG A 14 -4.49 16.78 -18.98
N TYR A 15 -4.85 16.34 -17.76
CA TYR A 15 -6.25 16.15 -17.37
C TYR A 15 -6.82 17.31 -16.57
N ILE A 16 -6.00 17.95 -15.74
CA ILE A 16 -6.41 19.03 -14.85
C ILE A 16 -5.30 20.08 -14.84
N ARG A 17 -5.67 21.35 -15.07
CA ARG A 17 -4.78 22.50 -14.87
C ARG A 17 -5.56 23.67 -14.31
N PHE A 18 -4.95 24.39 -13.38
CA PHE A 18 -5.50 25.65 -12.87
C PHE A 18 -4.82 26.81 -13.60
N VAL A 19 -5.64 27.71 -14.10
CA VAL A 19 -5.23 28.81 -15.00
C VAL A 19 -5.88 30.10 -14.53
N ASP A 20 -5.20 31.22 -14.77
CA ASP A 20 -5.73 32.54 -14.50
C ASP A 20 -6.66 32.94 -15.65
N LYS A 21 -7.90 33.30 -15.31
CA LYS A 21 -8.92 33.67 -16.28
C LYS A 21 -8.53 34.96 -16.99
N ASP A 22 -8.43 34.91 -18.31
CA ASP A 22 -8.18 36.06 -19.17
C ASP A 22 -9.24 36.10 -20.27
N ASP A 23 -10.26 36.94 -20.09
CA ASP A 23 -11.38 37.05 -21.03
C ASP A 23 -10.97 37.66 -22.38
N SER A 24 -9.77 38.24 -22.49
CA SER A 24 -9.22 38.75 -23.76
C SER A 24 -8.62 37.65 -24.65
N LYS A 25 -8.46 36.42 -24.13
CA LYS A 25 -7.82 35.30 -24.81
C LYS A 25 -8.71 34.04 -24.83
N PRO A 26 -8.56 33.18 -25.85
CA PRO A 26 -9.19 31.87 -25.82
C PRO A 26 -8.69 31.05 -24.62
N ARG A 27 -9.54 30.17 -24.09
CA ARG A 27 -9.25 29.33 -22.91
C ARG A 27 -7.98 28.47 -23.05
N SER A 28 -7.58 28.13 -24.28
CA SER A 28 -6.34 27.40 -24.56
C SER A 28 -5.10 28.16 -24.08
N ASP A 29 -5.15 29.49 -24.15
CA ASP A 29 -4.03 30.41 -24.01
C ASP A 29 -4.04 31.12 -22.65
N TRP A 30 -4.96 30.73 -21.76
CA TRP A 30 -4.97 31.22 -20.38
C TRP A 30 -3.67 30.81 -19.67
N LYS A 31 -3.07 31.77 -18.96
CA LYS A 31 -1.79 31.58 -18.24
C LYS A 31 -1.99 30.56 -17.12
N LEU A 32 -0.99 29.70 -16.90
CA LEU A 32 -0.99 28.80 -15.76
C LEU A 32 -0.93 29.62 -14.46
N ASN A 33 -1.80 29.29 -13.51
CA ASN A 33 -1.79 29.92 -12.19
C ASN A 33 -0.45 29.66 -11.48
N GLU A 34 0.04 30.63 -10.72
CA GLU A 34 1.36 30.56 -10.09
C GLU A 34 1.47 29.47 -9.02
N GLU A 35 0.43 29.26 -8.21
CA GLU A 35 0.42 28.17 -7.22
C GLU A 35 0.40 26.80 -7.91
N TRP A 36 -0.32 26.69 -9.02
CA TRP A 36 -0.35 25.47 -9.81
C TRP A 36 0.99 25.21 -10.50
N ALA A 37 1.64 26.25 -11.01
CA ALA A 37 2.99 26.19 -11.56
C ALA A 37 4.00 25.69 -10.52
N TRP A 38 3.93 26.23 -9.29
CA TRP A 38 4.74 25.77 -8.17
C TRP A 38 4.46 24.31 -7.82
N PHE A 39 3.19 23.91 -7.74
CA PHE A 39 2.78 22.52 -7.45
C PHE A 39 3.39 21.51 -8.44
N ILE A 40 3.30 21.79 -9.75
CA ILE A 40 3.83 20.88 -10.80
C ILE A 40 5.36 20.91 -10.94
N GLY A 41 6.06 21.71 -10.13
CA GLY A 41 7.52 21.68 -10.05
C GLY A 41 8.25 22.88 -10.63
N ASN A 42 7.56 23.96 -11.03
CA ASN A 42 8.24 25.20 -11.42
C ASN A 42 8.81 25.90 -10.18
N ASN A 43 10.07 26.34 -10.24
CA ASN A 43 10.74 27.11 -9.19
C ASN A 43 10.76 26.45 -7.80
N ARG A 44 10.69 25.11 -7.72
CA ARG A 44 10.89 24.36 -6.47
C ARG A 44 11.88 23.21 -6.65
N GLU A 45 12.41 22.70 -5.54
CA GLU A 45 13.24 21.50 -5.56
C GLU A 45 12.46 20.28 -6.05
N ARG A 46 13.17 19.34 -6.71
CA ARG A 46 12.61 18.07 -7.16
C ARG A 46 12.10 17.26 -5.97
N LEU A 47 10.96 16.59 -6.14
CA LEU A 47 10.42 15.68 -5.14
C LEU A 47 11.40 14.52 -4.91
N LYS A 48 11.87 14.39 -3.67
CA LYS A 48 12.53 13.16 -3.22
C LYS A 48 11.46 12.11 -3.02
N LEU A 49 11.27 11.26 -4.03
CA LEU A 49 10.50 10.04 -3.86
C LEU A 49 11.29 9.11 -2.95
N THR A 50 10.97 9.10 -1.65
CA THR A 50 11.50 8.09 -0.75
C THR A 50 10.92 6.75 -1.15
N THR A 51 11.78 5.87 -1.64
CA THR A 51 11.42 4.48 -1.92
C THR A 51 11.55 3.60 -0.69
N LYS A 52 11.94 4.15 0.49
CA LYS A 52 12.00 3.37 1.74
C LYS A 52 10.57 2.93 2.09
N PRO A 53 10.19 1.68 1.84
CA PRO A 53 8.91 1.20 2.33
C PRO A 53 9.03 1.17 3.86
N GLU A 54 7.95 1.46 4.57
CA GLU A 54 7.90 1.09 5.97
C GLU A 54 8.28 -0.40 6.09
N PRO A 55 9.20 -0.76 7.01
CA PRO A 55 9.60 -2.15 7.15
C PRO A 55 8.35 -2.99 7.44
N TYR A 56 8.20 -4.07 6.68
CA TYR A 56 7.08 -4.99 6.84
C TYR A 56 7.00 -5.46 8.31
N SER A 57 5.87 -5.20 8.94
CA SER A 57 5.54 -5.69 10.28
C SER A 57 4.53 -6.82 10.16
N PHE A 58 4.77 -7.93 10.87
CA PHE A 58 3.80 -9.01 10.98
C PHE A 58 2.46 -8.54 11.56
N GLN A 59 2.48 -7.50 12.42
CA GLN A 59 1.27 -6.85 12.94
C GLN A 59 0.38 -6.27 11.83
N ARG A 60 0.99 -5.74 10.75
CA ARG A 60 0.24 -5.24 9.59
C ARG A 60 -0.53 -6.35 8.90
N THR A 61 0.05 -7.55 8.83
CA THR A 61 -0.60 -8.74 8.27
C THR A 61 -1.73 -9.23 9.16
N LEU A 62 -1.56 -9.23 10.48
CA LEU A 62 -2.65 -9.56 11.41
C LEU A 62 -3.81 -8.56 11.31
N ASN A 63 -3.50 -7.27 11.23
CA ASN A 63 -4.52 -6.23 11.05
C ASN A 63 -5.25 -6.40 9.72
N TRP A 64 -4.54 -6.63 8.61
CA TRP A 64 -5.16 -6.93 7.32
C TRP A 64 -6.05 -8.17 7.38
N LEU A 65 -5.57 -9.28 7.97
CA LEU A 65 -6.33 -10.51 8.11
C LEU A 65 -7.63 -10.28 8.90
N SER A 66 -7.54 -9.56 10.02
CA SER A 66 -8.68 -9.21 10.86
C SER A 66 -9.73 -8.39 10.11
N HIS A 67 -9.31 -7.34 9.40
CA HIS A 67 -10.25 -6.43 8.75
C HIS A 67 -10.79 -6.96 7.41
N GLN A 68 -10.00 -7.74 6.66
CA GLN A 68 -10.34 -8.13 5.29
C GLN A 68 -10.85 -9.55 5.17
N VAL A 69 -10.40 -10.47 6.04
CA VAL A 69 -10.66 -11.92 5.88
C VAL A 69 -11.48 -12.49 7.03
N ALA A 70 -11.28 -12.02 8.26
CA ALA A 70 -11.89 -12.63 9.45
C ALA A 70 -13.44 -12.70 9.42
N PRO A 71 -14.19 -11.68 8.94
CA PRO A 71 -15.65 -11.77 8.86
C PRO A 71 -16.11 -12.92 7.95
N THR A 72 -15.54 -13.01 6.74
CA THR A 72 -15.88 -14.06 5.77
C THR A 72 -15.45 -15.44 6.27
N LEU A 73 -14.26 -15.55 6.87
CA LEU A 73 -13.77 -16.79 7.46
C LEU A 73 -14.69 -17.27 8.59
N LYS A 74 -15.18 -16.35 9.43
CA LYS A 74 -16.13 -16.67 10.50
C LYS A 74 -17.46 -17.21 9.95
N VAL A 75 -17.97 -16.64 8.86
CA VAL A 75 -19.16 -17.16 8.18
C VAL A 75 -18.90 -18.56 7.64
N ALA A 76 -17.78 -18.79 6.96
CA ALA A 76 -17.43 -20.10 6.42
C ALA A 76 -17.33 -21.18 7.50
N ILE A 77 -16.70 -20.88 8.65
CA ILE A 77 -16.63 -21.79 9.80
C ILE A 77 -18.03 -22.09 10.35
N LYS A 78 -18.89 -21.08 10.45
CA LYS A 78 -20.28 -21.28 10.91
C LYS A 78 -21.09 -22.14 9.96
N LEU A 79 -20.88 -22.00 8.65
CA LEU A 79 -21.50 -22.87 7.65
C LEU A 79 -20.98 -24.31 7.74
N ASP A 80 -19.68 -24.49 7.97
CA ASP A 80 -19.10 -25.82 8.23
C ASP A 80 -19.74 -26.50 9.45
N GLU A 81 -19.92 -25.76 10.56
CA GLU A 81 -20.60 -26.27 11.77
C GLU A 81 -22.05 -26.70 11.48
N ILE A 82 -22.81 -25.87 10.76
CA ILE A 82 -24.23 -26.14 10.43
C ILE A 82 -24.36 -27.35 9.51
N ASN A 83 -23.51 -27.42 8.50
CA ASN A 83 -23.57 -28.46 7.48
C ASN A 83 -22.80 -29.73 7.86
N GLN A 84 -22.14 -29.74 9.03
CA GLN A 84 -21.24 -30.81 9.48
C GLN A 84 -20.15 -31.11 8.45
N THR A 85 -19.63 -30.07 7.81
CA THR A 85 -18.53 -30.15 6.84
C THR A 85 -17.25 -29.59 7.46
N GLN A 86 -16.13 -29.82 6.77
CA GLN A 86 -14.80 -29.47 7.27
C GLN A 86 -13.97 -28.66 6.27
N VAL A 87 -14.66 -27.98 5.34
CA VAL A 87 -14.07 -27.34 4.15
C VAL A 87 -12.99 -26.33 4.50
N VAL A 88 -13.22 -25.49 5.52
CA VAL A 88 -12.26 -24.47 5.93
C VAL A 88 -10.96 -25.11 6.42
N LYS A 89 -11.06 -26.21 7.17
CA LYS A 89 -9.89 -26.93 7.67
C LYS A 89 -9.14 -27.63 6.54
N ASP A 90 -9.85 -28.28 5.62
CA ASP A 90 -9.23 -28.93 4.46
C ASP A 90 -8.46 -27.92 3.60
N ILE A 91 -9.01 -26.72 3.39
CA ILE A 91 -8.32 -25.61 2.70
C ILE A 91 -7.03 -25.23 3.41
N LEU A 92 -7.06 -25.12 4.75
CA LEU A 92 -5.88 -24.75 5.54
C LEU A 92 -4.82 -25.86 5.52
N ASP A 93 -5.23 -27.13 5.61
CA ASP A 93 -4.34 -28.29 5.62
C ASP A 93 -3.61 -28.46 4.27
N HIS A 94 -4.28 -28.10 3.16
CA HIS A 94 -3.69 -28.14 1.81
C HIS A 94 -2.92 -26.87 1.43
N ALA A 95 -3.01 -25.79 2.20
CA ALA A 95 -2.32 -24.54 1.91
C ALA A 95 -0.80 -24.67 2.12
N LYS A 96 -0.01 -24.41 1.07
CA LYS A 96 1.45 -24.48 1.13
C LYS A 96 2.08 -23.14 1.48
N LEU A 97 2.99 -23.13 2.45
CA LEU A 97 3.80 -21.96 2.77
C LEU A 97 4.85 -21.71 1.68
N THR A 98 4.85 -20.49 1.15
CA THR A 98 5.92 -20.01 0.26
C THR A 98 7.21 -19.75 1.05
N ASP A 99 8.34 -19.63 0.37
CA ASP A 99 9.62 -19.37 1.05
C ASP A 99 9.63 -18.03 1.79
N ARG A 100 8.90 -17.04 1.28
CA ARG A 100 8.65 -15.78 1.99
C ARG A 100 7.90 -16.01 3.31
N HIS A 101 6.86 -16.85 3.33
CA HIS A 101 6.13 -17.17 4.57
C HIS A 101 7.04 -17.84 5.60
N LYS A 102 7.88 -18.78 5.16
CA LYS A 102 8.86 -19.45 6.04
C LYS A 102 9.90 -18.48 6.61
N GLN A 103 10.38 -17.53 5.81
CA GLN A 103 11.30 -16.48 6.29
C GLN A 103 10.64 -15.60 7.35
N ILE A 104 9.38 -15.21 7.16
CA ILE A 104 8.62 -14.43 8.14
C ILE A 104 8.50 -15.21 9.46
N LEU A 105 8.18 -16.51 9.40
CA LEU A 105 8.11 -17.36 10.58
C LEU A 105 9.44 -17.38 11.34
N LYS A 106 10.57 -17.63 10.65
CA LYS A 106 11.90 -17.60 11.26
C LYS A 106 12.20 -16.26 11.94
N GLN A 107 11.88 -15.14 11.29
CA GLN A 107 12.11 -13.81 11.84
C GLN A 107 11.29 -13.51 13.11
N GLN A 108 10.08 -14.04 13.22
CA GLN A 108 9.27 -13.87 14.43
C GLN A 108 9.74 -14.81 15.56
N SER A 109 10.07 -16.07 15.25
CA SER A 109 10.53 -17.05 16.25
C SER A 109 11.90 -16.71 16.85
N VAL A 110 12.83 -16.13 16.07
CA VAL A 110 14.16 -15.71 16.59
C VAL A 110 14.04 -14.56 17.59
N LYS A 111 13.12 -13.61 17.35
CA LYS A 111 12.86 -12.50 18.30
C LYS A 111 12.38 -12.97 19.67
N GLU A 112 11.69 -14.12 19.74
CA GLU A 112 11.22 -14.68 21.00
C GLU A 112 12.35 -15.38 21.79
N GLN A 113 13.33 -15.98 21.12
CA GLN A 113 14.43 -16.71 21.77
C GLN A 113 15.54 -15.79 22.30
N ASP A 114 15.85 -14.69 21.60
CA ASP A 114 16.86 -13.73 22.06
C ASP A 114 16.41 -12.96 23.31
N VAL A 115 15.11 -12.76 23.49
CA VAL A 115 14.52 -12.10 24.68
C VAL A 115 14.60 -12.99 25.94
N ILE A 116 14.61 -14.32 25.78
CA ILE A 116 14.74 -15.26 26.91
C ILE A 116 16.21 -15.40 27.33
N THR A 117 17.17 -15.22 26.42
CA THR A 117 18.60 -15.43 26.68
C THR A 117 19.31 -14.18 27.24
N THR A 118 18.75 -12.98 27.06
CA THR A 118 19.33 -11.71 27.58
C THR A 118 18.89 -11.31 28.99
N LYS A 119 18.09 -12.14 29.68
CA LYS A 119 17.88 -12.00 31.13
C LYS A 119 18.87 -12.87 31.90
N LYS A 120 20.10 -12.40 32.06
CA LYS A 120 21.02 -12.90 33.09
C LYS A 120 21.88 -11.77 33.63
#